data_AF-A0A7S0DLA2-F1
#
_entry.id   AF-A0A7S0DLA2-F1
#
_cell.length_a   1.000
_cell.length_b   1.000
_cell.length_c   1.000
_cell.angle_alpha   90.00
_cell.angle_beta   90.00
_cell.angle_gamma   90.00
#
_symmetry.space_group_name_H-M   'P 1'
#
loop_
_entity.id
_entity.type
_entity.pdbx_description
1 polymer ?
#
loop_
_entity_poly.entity_id
_entity_poly.type
_entity_poly.pdbx_seq_one_letter_code
_entity_poly.pdbx_strand_id
1 'polypeptide(L)'
;LATGSMFEMKSDKHGQIELKVEETIEAVMEILMQYLNLVLNKNNSELSNSVFRSLLNAFGRSVLKASGTRCVQYLMFLMCVREHRLAENFLRYLLARIASRDVSVGERRAAAACMGGFLVRSRTIRQATCLFYLRQLVTFAQHYHRLHTKHQKMNCVSAQDGSPHVVFYAVCQAIFYIFCNRHSVFVSQQQENSDSVVDLRLEILIGSSLNPLRYIHPSVAEGIARSLLKLNVADCTKLLEYNGNFPSLFANKINSRNSKKISQTPLERTLQEVLFFPFDPCPLKAAWTYISPYYRTNAELEKELSHKNHQMSPLYSHNPPSVISSPISETSIPNFSPNPNFSPNPNFSPNP
;
A
#
# COMPACT_ATOMS: atom_id res chain seq x y z
N LEU A 1 37.87 -52.42 5.37
CA LEU A 1 38.47 -51.31 6.14
C LEU A 1 37.82 -50.01 5.70
N ALA A 2 37.05 -49.43 6.62
CA ALA A 2 36.53 -48.06 6.70
C ALA A 2 36.40 -47.19 5.43
N THR A 3 35.16 -46.83 5.10
CA THR A 3 34.72 -45.42 4.94
C THR A 3 33.20 -45.35 5.11
N GLY A 4 32.77 -45.24 6.37
CA GLY A 4 31.40 -44.90 6.72
C GLY A 4 31.23 -43.40 6.93
N SER A 5 30.01 -42.93 6.68
CA SER A 5 29.33 -41.82 7.36
C SER A 5 30.07 -40.48 7.46
N MET A 6 29.83 -39.58 6.51
CA MET A 6 30.05 -38.15 6.77
C MET A 6 29.27 -37.17 5.87
N PHE A 7 28.08 -37.52 5.35
CA PHE A 7 27.32 -36.55 4.54
C PHE A 7 25.80 -36.47 4.77
N GLU A 8 25.20 -37.22 5.70
CA GLU A 8 23.73 -37.24 5.85
C GLU A 8 23.18 -36.73 7.19
N MET A 9 24.01 -36.17 8.09
CA MET A 9 23.58 -35.76 9.44
C MET A 9 23.48 -34.25 9.69
N LYS A 10 23.79 -33.39 8.71
CA LYS A 10 23.70 -31.92 8.88
C LYS A 10 22.36 -31.32 8.42
N SER A 11 21.63 -32.02 7.55
CA SER A 11 20.29 -31.61 7.07
C SER A 11 19.22 -31.70 8.17
N ASP A 12 19.19 -32.81 8.91
CA ASP A 12 18.14 -33.07 9.91
C ASP A 12 18.19 -32.16 11.14
N LYS A 13 19.38 -31.74 11.57
CA LYS A 13 19.51 -30.87 12.75
C LYS A 13 19.01 -29.46 12.47
N HIS A 14 19.20 -28.94 11.26
CA HIS A 14 18.74 -27.60 10.90
C HIS A 14 17.21 -27.57 10.82
N GLY A 15 16.60 -28.56 10.14
CA GLY A 15 15.14 -28.69 10.09
C GLY A 15 14.49 -28.93 11.46
N GLN A 16 15.12 -29.72 12.35
CA GLN A 16 14.63 -29.91 13.71
C GLN A 16 14.72 -28.63 14.57
N ILE A 17 15.74 -27.80 14.37
CA ILE A 17 15.86 -26.51 15.06
C ILE A 17 14.80 -25.53 14.54
N GLU A 18 14.60 -25.44 13.21
CA GLU A 18 13.58 -24.58 12.62
C GLU A 18 12.17 -24.96 13.09
N LEU A 19 11.82 -26.26 13.07
CA LEU A 19 10.54 -26.75 13.58
C LEU A 19 10.33 -26.37 15.06
N LYS A 20 11.36 -26.56 15.89
CA LYS A 20 11.30 -26.20 17.32
C LYS A 20 11.14 -24.70 17.54
N VAL A 21 11.76 -23.87 16.70
CA VAL A 21 11.61 -22.40 16.74
C VAL A 21 10.19 -21.99 16.33
N GLU A 22 9.64 -22.59 15.27
CA GLU A 22 8.26 -22.34 14.84
C GLU A 22 7.24 -22.71 15.94
N GLU A 23 7.39 -23.89 16.54
CA GLU A 23 6.54 -24.32 17.68
C GLU A 23 6.65 -23.37 18.88
N THR A 24 7.86 -22.89 19.18
CA THR A 24 8.07 -21.94 20.27
C THR A 24 7.41 -20.59 19.97
N ILE A 25 7.53 -20.10 18.74
CA ILE A 25 6.90 -18.85 18.30
C ILE A 25 5.37 -18.99 18.33
N GLU A 26 4.84 -20.13 17.90
CA GLU A 26 3.42 -20.45 17.94
C GLU A 26 2.89 -20.36 19.38
N ALA A 27 3.54 -21.06 20.32
CA ALA A 27 3.14 -21.07 21.73
C ALA A 27 3.23 -19.69 22.39
N VAL A 28 4.31 -18.93 22.13
CA VAL A 28 4.47 -17.57 22.67
C VAL A 28 3.41 -16.64 22.10
N MET A 29 3.17 -16.68 20.79
CA MET A 29 2.15 -15.86 20.14
C MET A 29 0.75 -16.20 20.64
N GLU A 30 0.46 -17.48 20.88
CA GLU A 30 -0.81 -17.91 21.46
C GLU A 30 -1.02 -17.32 22.86
N ILE A 31 -0.04 -17.43 23.75
CA ILE A 31 -0.10 -16.88 25.11
C ILE A 31 -0.32 -15.37 25.07
N LEU A 32 0.41 -14.66 24.21
CA LEU A 32 0.26 -13.21 24.07
C LEU A 32 -1.13 -12.84 23.53
N MET A 33 -1.64 -13.55 22.52
CA MET A 33 -2.99 -13.31 21.99
C MET A 33 -4.08 -13.59 23.04
N GLN A 34 -3.93 -14.66 23.82
CA GLN A 34 -4.81 -14.97 24.95
C GLN A 34 -4.81 -13.83 25.97
N TYR A 35 -3.63 -13.35 26.38
CA TYR A 35 -3.50 -12.22 27.29
C TYR A 35 -4.18 -10.95 26.75
N LEU A 36 -3.93 -10.60 25.48
CA LEU A 36 -4.58 -9.44 24.86
C LEU A 36 -6.10 -9.59 24.81
N ASN A 37 -6.60 -10.79 24.50
CA ASN A 37 -8.04 -11.06 24.50
C ASN A 37 -8.65 -10.89 25.91
N LEU A 38 -7.96 -11.35 26.96
CA LEU A 38 -8.38 -11.14 28.34
C LEU A 38 -8.40 -9.65 28.71
N VAL A 39 -7.38 -8.88 28.33
CA VAL A 39 -7.33 -7.42 28.55
C VAL A 39 -8.53 -6.73 27.88
N LEU A 40 -8.80 -7.07 26.62
CA LEU A 40 -9.88 -6.48 25.83
C LEU A 40 -11.27 -6.87 26.35
N ASN A 41 -11.45 -8.08 26.91
CA ASN A 41 -12.73 -8.54 27.44
C ASN A 41 -13.06 -7.99 28.84
N LYS A 42 -12.05 -7.53 29.60
CA LYS A 42 -12.26 -6.97 30.95
C LYS A 42 -12.97 -5.61 30.95
N ASN A 43 -13.23 -5.00 29.79
CA ASN A 43 -13.84 -3.67 29.64
C ASN A 43 -13.14 -2.56 30.46
N ASN A 44 -11.86 -2.76 30.82
CA ASN A 44 -11.07 -1.78 31.52
C ASN A 44 -10.28 -0.93 30.50
N SER A 45 -10.84 0.23 30.17
CA SER A 45 -10.27 1.18 29.21
C SER A 45 -8.85 1.64 29.59
N GLU A 46 -8.55 1.82 30.88
CA GLU A 46 -7.22 2.26 31.33
C GLU A 46 -6.17 1.18 31.09
N LEU A 47 -6.49 -0.07 31.44
CA LEU A 47 -5.62 -1.22 31.19
C LEU A 47 -5.38 -1.42 29.69
N SER A 48 -6.44 -1.42 28.87
CA SER A 48 -6.33 -1.56 27.41
C SER A 48 -5.46 -0.46 26.80
N ASN A 49 -5.61 0.79 27.25
CA ASN A 49 -4.76 1.90 26.79
C ASN A 49 -3.30 1.74 27.22
N SER A 50 -3.05 1.30 28.46
CA SER A 50 -1.69 1.08 28.97
C SER A 50 -0.96 -0.01 28.19
N VAL A 51 -1.63 -1.15 27.98
CA VAL A 51 -1.11 -2.27 27.18
C VAL A 51 -0.90 -1.83 25.73
N PHE A 52 -1.86 -1.12 25.14
CA PHE A 52 -1.74 -0.59 23.77
C PHE A 52 -0.54 0.35 23.62
N ARG A 53 -0.32 1.30 24.53
CA ARG A 53 0.83 2.22 24.47
C ARG A 53 2.16 1.47 24.56
N SER A 54 2.24 0.49 25.46
CA SER A 54 3.43 -0.35 25.61
C SER A 54 3.69 -1.15 24.34
N LEU A 55 2.65 -1.77 23.77
CA LEU A 55 2.74 -2.52 22.53
C LEU A 55 3.08 -1.62 21.34
N LEU A 56 2.56 -0.38 21.28
CA LEU A 56 2.85 0.59 20.22
C LEU A 56 4.30 1.06 20.25
N ASN A 57 4.84 1.27 21.45
CA ASN A 57 6.25 1.60 21.62
C ASN A 57 7.14 0.43 21.16
N ALA A 58 6.84 -0.80 21.57
CA ALA A 58 7.56 -1.99 21.11
C ALA A 58 7.44 -2.21 19.59
N PHE A 59 6.24 -2.01 19.04
CA PHE A 59 5.97 -2.09 17.61
C PHE A 59 6.84 -1.09 16.83
N GLY A 60 6.88 0.17 17.26
CA GLY A 60 7.69 1.20 16.60
C GLY A 60 9.20 0.96 16.72
N ARG A 61 9.68 0.44 17.84
CA ARG A 61 11.11 0.17 18.06
C ARG A 61 11.61 -1.05 17.29
N SER A 62 10.80 -2.10 17.20
CA SER A 62 11.25 -3.40 16.71
C SER A 62 10.51 -3.83 15.45
N VAL A 63 9.18 -3.98 15.51
CA VAL A 63 8.39 -4.57 14.41
C VAL A 63 8.42 -3.70 13.15
N LEU A 64 8.28 -2.39 13.30
CA LEU A 64 8.24 -1.47 12.16
C LEU A 64 9.60 -1.34 11.46
N LYS A 65 10.69 -1.56 12.20
CA LYS A 65 12.07 -1.46 11.70
C LYS A 65 12.59 -2.79 11.18
N ALA A 66 12.06 -3.91 11.66
CA ALA A 66 12.42 -5.24 11.22
C ALA A 66 11.80 -5.54 9.85
N SER A 67 12.64 -5.77 8.84
CA SER A 67 12.19 -6.33 7.57
C SER A 67 11.82 -7.81 7.76
N GLY A 68 10.64 -8.22 7.29
CA GLY A 68 10.29 -9.64 7.18
C GLY A 68 9.58 -10.28 8.39
N THR A 69 9.10 -9.50 9.37
CA THR A 69 8.25 -10.06 10.43
C THR A 69 6.90 -10.52 9.86
N ARG A 70 6.48 -11.75 10.16
CA ARG A 70 5.25 -12.36 9.61
C ARG A 70 4.12 -12.59 10.63
N CYS A 71 4.44 -12.55 11.92
CA CYS A 71 3.50 -12.91 12.99
C CYS A 71 3.30 -11.81 14.05
N VAL A 72 4.38 -11.21 14.56
CA VAL A 72 4.33 -10.31 15.73
C VAL A 72 3.47 -9.06 15.52
N GLN A 73 3.42 -8.54 14.30
CA GLN A 73 2.55 -7.40 13.93
C GLN A 73 1.06 -7.66 14.22
N TYR A 74 0.65 -8.93 14.29
CA TYR A 74 -0.74 -9.27 14.55
C TYR A 74 -1.16 -9.04 16.02
N LEU A 75 -0.22 -8.91 16.96
CA LEU A 75 -0.54 -8.45 18.31
C LEU A 75 -1.13 -7.03 18.28
N MET A 76 -0.51 -6.14 17.50
CA MET A 76 -1.03 -4.78 17.28
C MET A 76 -2.34 -4.83 16.51
N PHE A 77 -2.43 -5.69 15.50
CA PHE A 77 -3.65 -5.89 14.72
C PHE A 77 -4.83 -6.25 15.63
N LEU A 78 -4.68 -7.24 16.51
CA LEU A 78 -5.74 -7.71 17.40
C LEU A 78 -6.27 -6.58 18.30
N MET A 79 -5.38 -5.81 18.93
CA MET A 79 -5.77 -4.65 19.75
C MET A 79 -6.57 -3.63 18.95
N CYS A 80 -6.12 -3.33 17.74
CA CYS A 80 -6.78 -2.32 16.89
C CYS A 80 -8.13 -2.80 16.35
N VAL A 81 -8.25 -4.04 15.89
CA VAL A 81 -9.51 -4.51 15.29
C VAL A 81 -10.63 -4.69 16.31
N ARG A 82 -10.28 -4.84 17.59
CA ARG A 82 -11.22 -5.01 18.70
C ARG A 82 -11.72 -3.69 19.30
N GLU A 83 -10.95 -2.61 19.21
CA GLU A 83 -11.33 -1.29 19.73
C GLU A 83 -11.01 -0.18 18.73
N HIS A 84 -12.04 0.45 18.15
CA HIS A 84 -11.89 1.45 17.08
C HIS A 84 -11.00 2.64 17.47
N ARG A 85 -11.07 3.09 18.74
CA ARG A 85 -10.22 4.17 19.25
C ARG A 85 -8.73 3.82 19.18
N LEU A 86 -8.37 2.58 19.47
CA LEU A 86 -6.99 2.11 19.39
C LEU A 86 -6.51 2.02 17.93
N ALA A 87 -7.38 1.56 17.03
CA ALA A 87 -7.08 1.57 15.60
C ALA A 87 -6.82 2.99 15.06
N GLU A 88 -7.62 3.98 15.46
CA GLU A 88 -7.39 5.37 15.06
C GLU A 88 -6.08 5.92 15.60
N ASN A 89 -5.72 5.60 16.85
CA ASN A 89 -4.43 5.98 17.42
C ASN A 89 -3.26 5.34 16.67
N PHE A 90 -3.39 4.06 16.30
CA PHE A 90 -2.39 3.36 15.50
C PHE A 90 -2.22 3.95 14.11
N LEU A 91 -3.33 4.24 13.41
CA LEU A 91 -3.30 4.87 12.09
C LEU A 91 -2.71 6.29 12.14
N ARG A 92 -3.04 7.08 13.18
CA ARG A 92 -2.45 8.40 13.40
C ARG A 92 -0.94 8.29 13.64
N TYR A 93 -0.50 7.32 14.43
CA TYR A 93 0.92 7.03 14.64
C TYR A 93 1.63 6.72 13.31
N LEU A 94 1.08 5.82 12.49
CA LEU A 94 1.66 5.47 11.19
C LEU A 94 1.71 6.69 10.25
N LEU A 95 0.65 7.50 10.19
CA LEU A 95 0.61 8.70 9.35
C LEU A 95 1.69 9.70 9.74
N ALA A 96 1.88 9.93 11.05
CA ALA A 96 2.92 10.80 11.57
C ALA A 96 4.32 10.31 11.17
N ARG A 97 4.57 8.99 11.20
CA ARG A 97 5.83 8.41 10.71
C ARG A 97 6.03 8.67 9.23
N ILE A 98 5.03 8.43 8.38
CA ILE A 98 5.13 8.66 6.92
C ILE A 98 5.50 10.12 6.61
N ALA A 99 4.87 11.06 7.31
CA ALA A 99 5.01 12.50 7.07
C ALA A 99 6.31 13.11 7.64
N SER A 100 6.82 12.58 8.76
CA SER A 100 8.00 13.13 9.43
C SER A 100 9.28 12.98 8.59
N ARG A 101 10.10 14.03 8.56
CA ARG A 101 11.43 14.02 7.92
C ARG A 101 12.53 13.51 8.86
N ASP A 102 12.28 13.49 10.16
CA ASP A 102 13.22 13.04 11.20
C ASP A 102 13.26 11.50 11.31
N VAL A 103 12.32 10.82 10.64
CA VAL A 103 12.21 9.36 10.61
C VAL A 103 12.95 8.82 9.38
N SER A 104 13.66 7.70 9.56
CA SER A 104 14.42 7.07 8.48
C SER A 104 13.54 6.67 7.29
N VAL A 105 14.10 6.70 6.08
CA VAL A 105 13.40 6.30 4.84
C VAL A 105 12.80 4.90 4.96
N GLY A 106 13.53 3.95 5.57
CA GLY A 106 13.07 2.58 5.79
C GLY A 106 11.83 2.51 6.69
N GLU A 107 11.81 3.25 7.80
CA GLU A 107 10.68 3.28 8.73
C GLU A 107 9.46 3.98 8.12
N ARG A 108 9.66 5.07 7.36
CA ARG A 108 8.58 5.76 6.63
C ARG A 108 7.91 4.85 5.61
N ARG A 109 8.72 4.11 4.85
CA ARG A 109 8.25 3.10 3.90
C ARG A 109 7.46 2.01 4.60
N ALA A 110 8.01 1.43 5.67
CA ALA A 110 7.35 0.38 6.44
C ALA A 110 6.01 0.87 7.02
N ALA A 111 5.94 2.13 7.48
CA ALA A 111 4.71 2.72 7.99
C ALA A 111 3.63 2.85 6.91
N ALA A 112 4.00 3.24 5.68
CA ALA A 112 3.07 3.27 4.55
C ALA A 112 2.52 1.87 4.22
N ALA A 113 3.39 0.85 4.19
CA ALA A 113 3.01 -0.53 3.96
C ALA A 113 2.09 -1.07 5.09
N CYS A 114 2.43 -0.81 6.36
CA CYS A 114 1.58 -1.14 7.51
C CYS A 114 0.20 -0.50 7.39
N MET A 115 0.12 0.78 7.02
CA MET A 115 -1.14 1.49 6.90
C MET A 115 -2.02 0.88 5.80
N GLY A 116 -1.46 0.69 4.60
CA GLY A 116 -2.18 0.07 3.49
C GLY A 116 -2.66 -1.34 3.80
N GLY A 117 -1.78 -2.17 4.36
CA GLY A 117 -2.10 -3.53 4.78
C GLY A 117 -3.21 -3.56 5.85
N PHE A 118 -3.09 -2.75 6.90
CA PHE A 118 -4.06 -2.74 7.98
C PHE A 118 -5.45 -2.29 7.49
N LEU A 119 -5.50 -1.20 6.72
CA LEU A 119 -6.75 -0.66 6.17
C LEU A 119 -7.44 -1.63 5.22
N VAL A 120 -6.69 -2.40 4.41
CA VAL A 120 -7.30 -3.39 3.51
C VAL A 120 -7.78 -4.64 4.24
N ARG A 121 -6.96 -5.15 5.17
CA ARG A 121 -7.17 -6.45 5.81
C ARG A 121 -8.12 -6.40 7.01
N SER A 122 -8.28 -5.25 7.66
CA SER A 122 -9.18 -5.14 8.81
C SER A 122 -10.65 -5.10 8.37
N ARG A 123 -11.47 -6.03 8.86
CA ARG A 123 -12.92 -6.04 8.65
C ARG A 123 -13.65 -4.98 9.45
N THR A 124 -13.12 -4.60 10.62
CA THR A 124 -13.82 -3.72 11.57
C THR A 124 -13.63 -2.23 11.29
N ILE A 125 -12.69 -1.85 10.42
CA ILE A 125 -12.48 -0.44 10.09
C ILE A 125 -13.68 0.13 9.33
N ARG A 126 -14.25 1.21 9.88
CA ARG A 126 -15.33 1.99 9.28
C ARG A 126 -14.88 2.57 7.93
N GLN A 127 -15.81 2.63 6.97
CA GLN A 127 -15.55 3.18 5.65
C GLN A 127 -15.05 4.63 5.71
N ALA A 128 -15.67 5.47 6.56
CA ALA A 128 -15.26 6.86 6.77
C ALA A 128 -13.80 6.99 7.24
N THR A 129 -13.37 6.16 8.20
CA THR A 129 -11.97 6.13 8.68
C THR A 129 -11.03 5.69 7.55
N CYS A 130 -11.39 4.66 6.80
CA CYS A 130 -10.60 4.20 5.66
C CYS A 130 -10.43 5.31 4.60
N LEU A 131 -11.52 6.00 4.28
CA LEU A 131 -11.52 7.10 3.32
C LEU A 131 -10.68 8.28 3.78
N PHE A 132 -10.79 8.64 5.06
CA PHE A 132 -10.00 9.72 5.66
C PHE A 132 -8.50 9.45 5.47
N TYR A 133 -7.99 8.29 5.90
CA TYR A 133 -6.57 7.98 5.77
C TYR A 133 -6.12 7.82 4.31
N LEU A 134 -6.98 7.30 3.43
CA LEU A 134 -6.71 7.28 2.00
C LEU A 134 -6.50 8.70 1.44
N ARG A 135 -7.37 9.66 1.80
CA ARG A 135 -7.23 11.07 1.40
C ARG A 135 -5.93 11.69 1.93
N GLN A 136 -5.54 11.37 3.16
CA GLN A 136 -4.27 11.85 3.73
C GLN A 136 -3.06 11.31 2.94
N LEU A 137 -3.07 10.02 2.57
CA LEU A 137 -2.01 9.42 1.74
C LEU A 137 -1.96 10.05 0.35
N VAL A 138 -3.11 10.25 -0.30
CA VAL A 138 -3.18 10.90 -1.62
C VAL A 138 -2.67 12.34 -1.55
N THR A 139 -3.06 13.10 -0.52
CA THR A 139 -2.59 14.47 -0.30
C THR A 139 -1.06 14.50 -0.15
N PHE A 140 -0.49 13.58 0.63
CA PHE A 140 0.95 13.43 0.76
C PHE A 140 1.61 13.15 -0.60
N ALA A 141 1.10 12.17 -1.37
CA ALA A 141 1.67 11.78 -2.65
C ALA A 141 1.60 12.91 -3.69
N GLN A 142 0.47 13.62 -3.77
CA GLN A 142 0.30 14.76 -4.67
C GLN A 142 1.21 15.92 -4.29
N HIS A 143 1.37 16.21 -2.99
CA HIS A 143 2.31 17.23 -2.52
C HIS A 143 3.76 16.85 -2.88
N TYR A 144 4.15 15.60 -2.64
CA TYR A 144 5.47 15.09 -3.02
C TYR A 144 5.72 15.23 -4.52
N HIS A 145 4.76 14.81 -5.35
CA HIS A 145 4.86 14.96 -6.80
C HIS A 145 5.03 16.43 -7.21
N ARG A 146 4.23 17.36 -6.68
CA ARG A 146 4.33 18.80 -6.99
C ARG A 146 5.70 19.38 -6.65
N LEU A 147 6.28 19.00 -5.50
CA LEU A 147 7.62 19.45 -5.11
C LEU A 147 8.66 18.96 -6.13
N HIS A 148 8.65 17.67 -6.46
CA HIS A 148 9.66 17.08 -7.35
C HIS A 148 9.50 17.49 -8.82
N THR A 149 8.28 17.78 -9.29
CA THR A 149 8.05 18.33 -10.64
C THR A 149 8.48 19.79 -10.75
N LYS A 150 8.30 20.60 -9.70
CA LYS A 150 8.76 22.00 -9.68
C LYS A 150 10.28 22.11 -9.58
N HIS A 151 10.91 21.26 -8.77
CA HIS A 151 12.36 21.29 -8.53
C HIS A 151 13.20 20.55 -9.60
N GLN A 152 12.59 19.72 -10.46
CA GLN A 152 13.29 19.13 -11.62
C GLN A 152 13.84 20.17 -12.60
N LYS A 153 13.32 21.41 -12.60
CA LYS A 153 13.91 22.52 -13.35
C LYS A 153 15.17 23.12 -12.69
N MET A 154 15.49 22.77 -11.44
CA MET A 154 16.51 23.48 -10.66
C MET A 154 17.59 22.60 -10.03
N ASN A 155 17.36 21.31 -9.76
CA ASN A 155 18.37 20.46 -9.11
C ASN A 155 18.42 19.05 -9.70
N CYS A 156 19.54 18.73 -10.36
CA CYS A 156 19.97 17.40 -10.72
C CYS A 156 20.30 16.63 -9.43
N VAL A 157 19.41 15.77 -8.94
CA VAL A 157 19.73 14.91 -7.80
C VAL A 157 20.49 13.69 -8.32
N SER A 158 21.76 13.59 -7.93
CA SER A 158 22.71 12.57 -8.35
C SER A 158 22.23 11.14 -8.07
N ALA A 159 22.38 10.27 -9.07
CA ALA A 159 21.88 8.90 -9.13
C ALA A 159 22.68 7.87 -8.29
N GLN A 160 23.24 8.25 -7.14
CA GLN A 160 24.15 7.36 -6.38
C GLN A 160 23.60 6.78 -5.07
N ASP A 161 22.37 7.10 -4.67
CA ASP A 161 21.70 6.42 -3.54
C ASP A 161 20.36 5.84 -3.98
N GLY A 162 20.09 4.57 -3.65
CA GLY A 162 18.96 3.77 -4.13
C GLY A 162 17.63 4.54 -4.19
N SER A 163 17.17 4.80 -5.42
CA SER A 163 15.97 5.56 -5.84
C SER A 163 15.50 6.67 -4.87
N PRO A 164 15.69 7.96 -5.19
CA PRO A 164 15.34 9.09 -4.29
C PRO A 164 13.85 9.19 -3.91
N HIS A 165 12.99 8.32 -4.44
CA HIS A 165 11.53 8.36 -4.31
C HIS A 165 10.91 7.12 -3.63
N VAL A 166 11.68 6.28 -2.94
CA VAL A 166 11.16 5.04 -2.30
C VAL A 166 9.93 5.27 -1.42
N VAL A 167 9.92 6.31 -0.59
CA VAL A 167 8.77 6.61 0.29
C VAL A 167 7.53 6.97 -0.54
N PHE A 168 7.71 7.73 -1.63
CA PHE A 168 6.63 8.07 -2.54
C PHE A 168 6.04 6.81 -3.19
N TYR A 169 6.89 5.90 -3.68
CA TYR A 169 6.42 4.63 -4.25
C TYR A 169 5.69 3.77 -3.21
N ALA A 170 6.17 3.73 -1.97
CA ALA A 170 5.51 3.02 -0.88
C ALA A 170 4.11 3.57 -0.58
N VAL A 171 3.98 4.91 -0.55
CA VAL A 171 2.69 5.56 -0.34
C VAL A 171 1.76 5.35 -1.54
N CYS A 172 2.24 5.47 -2.77
CA CYS A 172 1.47 5.14 -3.97
C CYS A 172 0.98 3.69 -3.94
N GLN A 173 1.84 2.75 -3.57
CA GLN A 173 1.45 1.34 -3.45
C GLN A 173 0.36 1.15 -2.39
N ALA A 174 0.46 1.80 -1.23
CA ALA A 174 -0.59 1.76 -0.21
C ALA A 174 -1.91 2.35 -0.72
N ILE A 175 -1.89 3.50 -1.41
CA ILE A 175 -3.06 4.14 -2.02
C ILE A 175 -3.74 3.18 -2.98
N PHE A 176 -2.98 2.64 -3.94
CA PHE A 176 -3.51 1.74 -4.97
C PHE A 176 -4.03 0.45 -4.35
N TYR A 177 -3.31 -0.13 -3.39
CA TYR A 177 -3.76 -1.33 -2.70
C TYR A 177 -5.07 -1.12 -1.93
N ILE A 178 -5.23 0.01 -1.23
CA ILE A 178 -6.50 0.37 -0.57
C ILE A 178 -7.60 0.55 -1.61
N PHE A 179 -7.34 1.30 -2.67
CA PHE A 179 -8.32 1.60 -3.72
C PHE A 179 -8.86 0.32 -4.38
N CYS A 180 -7.97 -0.61 -4.72
CA CYS A 180 -8.34 -1.87 -5.39
C CYS A 180 -9.05 -2.88 -4.49
N ASN A 181 -8.96 -2.75 -3.16
CA ASN A 181 -9.47 -3.77 -2.23
C ASN A 181 -10.53 -3.24 -1.24
N ARG A 182 -10.85 -1.95 -1.29
CA ARG A 182 -11.89 -1.30 -0.47
C ARG A 182 -12.92 -0.57 -1.33
N HIS A 183 -13.38 -1.22 -2.41
CA HIS A 183 -14.34 -0.66 -3.35
C HIS A 183 -15.64 -0.15 -2.70
N SER A 184 -16.11 -0.81 -1.64
CA SER A 184 -17.31 -0.41 -0.91
C SER A 184 -17.24 1.01 -0.31
N VAL A 185 -16.04 1.52 -0.02
CA VAL A 185 -15.83 2.88 0.49
C VAL A 185 -16.19 3.94 -0.56
N PHE A 186 -16.07 3.62 -1.84
CA PHE A 186 -16.35 4.56 -2.93
C PHE A 186 -17.79 4.48 -3.42
N VAL A 187 -18.44 3.31 -3.31
CA VAL A 187 -19.82 3.09 -3.74
C VAL A 187 -20.84 3.69 -2.78
N SER A 188 -20.61 3.62 -1.47
CA SER A 188 -21.55 4.17 -0.47
C SER A 188 -21.66 5.69 -0.49
N GLN A 189 -20.60 6.40 -0.89
CA GLN A 189 -20.65 7.87 -1.04
C GLN A 189 -21.48 8.32 -2.24
N GLN A 190 -21.65 7.48 -3.28
CA GLN A 190 -22.47 7.82 -4.44
C GLN A 190 -23.97 7.86 -4.13
N GLN A 191 -24.43 7.13 -3.11
CA GLN A 191 -25.85 7.04 -2.76
C GLN A 191 -26.32 8.14 -1.82
N GLU A 192 -25.43 8.71 -0.99
CA GLU A 192 -25.83 9.67 0.05
C GLU A 192 -25.54 11.14 -0.28
N ASN A 193 -24.65 11.47 -1.22
CA ASN A 193 -24.39 12.87 -1.64
C ASN A 193 -23.71 12.94 -3.02
N SER A 194 -24.43 13.36 -4.06
CA SER A 194 -23.91 13.54 -5.44
C SER A 194 -22.77 14.58 -5.54
N ASP A 195 -22.63 15.47 -4.57
CA ASP A 195 -21.58 16.52 -4.53
C ASP A 195 -20.29 16.10 -3.84
N SER A 196 -20.24 14.90 -3.24
CA SER A 196 -19.07 14.42 -2.48
C SER A 196 -18.31 13.29 -3.18
N VAL A 197 -18.37 13.24 -4.52
CA VAL A 197 -17.50 12.36 -5.30
C VAL A 197 -16.07 12.60 -4.82
N VAL A 198 -15.46 11.55 -4.28
CA VAL A 198 -14.11 11.61 -3.74
C VAL A 198 -13.16 11.88 -4.91
N ASP A 199 -12.85 13.15 -5.15
CA ASP A 199 -11.90 13.54 -6.18
C ASP A 199 -10.46 13.23 -5.71
N LEU A 200 -10.12 11.94 -5.68
CA LEU A 200 -8.78 11.47 -5.36
C LEU A 200 -7.77 11.86 -6.45
N ARG A 201 -8.24 12.22 -7.66
CA ARG A 201 -7.42 12.51 -8.86
C ARG A 201 -6.24 11.55 -9.00
N LEU A 202 -6.52 10.25 -8.91
CA LEU A 202 -5.49 9.21 -9.04
C LEU A 202 -4.80 9.26 -10.40
N GLU A 203 -5.47 9.78 -11.43
CA GLU A 203 -4.93 10.10 -12.76
C GLU A 203 -3.64 10.92 -12.69
N ILE A 204 -3.56 11.92 -11.78
CA ILE A 204 -2.36 12.75 -11.60
C ILE A 204 -1.19 11.91 -11.10
N LEU A 205 -1.45 10.96 -10.19
CA LEU A 205 -0.40 10.09 -9.65
C LEU A 205 0.06 9.07 -10.68
N ILE A 206 -0.85 8.58 -11.52
CA ILE A 206 -0.55 7.57 -12.53
C ILE A 206 0.17 8.18 -13.74
N GLY A 207 -0.31 9.33 -14.22
CA GLY A 207 0.33 10.13 -15.27
C GLY A 207 1.53 10.96 -14.79
N SER A 208 1.96 10.75 -13.54
CA SER A 208 3.11 11.43 -12.95
C SER A 208 4.39 11.11 -13.71
N SER A 209 5.25 12.12 -13.90
CA SER A 209 6.63 11.93 -14.40
C SER A 209 7.49 10.99 -13.54
N LEU A 210 7.10 10.75 -12.28
CA LEU A 210 7.77 9.81 -11.38
C LEU A 210 7.39 8.34 -11.63
N ASN A 211 6.36 8.10 -12.47
CA ASN A 211 5.89 6.80 -12.94
C ASN A 211 5.83 5.72 -11.84
N PRO A 212 4.98 5.89 -10.82
CA PRO A 212 4.92 4.95 -9.69
C PRO A 212 4.57 3.52 -10.11
N LEU A 213 3.78 3.34 -11.19
CA LEU A 213 3.40 2.02 -11.70
C LEU A 213 4.60 1.18 -12.16
N ARG A 214 5.75 1.79 -12.42
CA ARG A 214 6.99 1.11 -12.77
C ARG A 214 7.64 0.42 -11.57
N TYR A 215 7.62 1.06 -10.40
CA TYR A 215 8.42 0.68 -9.24
C TYR A 215 7.65 -0.05 -8.13
N ILE A 216 6.32 0.06 -8.10
CA ILE A 216 5.49 -0.68 -7.15
C ILE A 216 5.38 -2.16 -7.51
N HIS A 217 4.91 -2.97 -6.55
CA HIS A 217 4.69 -4.39 -6.74
C HIS A 217 3.74 -4.68 -7.93
N PRO A 218 4.10 -5.61 -8.85
CA PRO A 218 3.33 -5.87 -10.07
C PRO A 218 1.86 -6.19 -9.82
N SER A 219 1.54 -7.03 -8.84
CA SER A 219 0.14 -7.39 -8.53
C SER A 219 -0.71 -6.18 -8.11
N VAL A 220 -0.10 -5.16 -7.50
CA VAL A 220 -0.80 -3.92 -7.15
C VAL A 220 -1.00 -3.04 -8.38
N ALA A 221 0.01 -2.95 -9.25
CA ALA A 221 -0.06 -2.22 -10.52
C ALA A 221 -1.12 -2.80 -11.47
N GLU A 222 -1.22 -4.12 -11.55
CA GLU A 222 -2.29 -4.80 -12.30
C GLU A 222 -3.66 -4.57 -11.67
N GLY A 223 -3.74 -4.69 -10.33
CA GLY A 223 -4.96 -4.42 -9.59
C GLY A 223 -5.54 -3.05 -9.91
N ILE A 224 -4.70 -2.01 -9.91
CA ILE A 224 -5.16 -0.63 -10.17
C ILE A 224 -5.58 -0.42 -11.62
N ALA A 225 -4.85 -0.97 -12.60
CA ALA A 225 -5.27 -0.88 -14.00
C ALA A 225 -6.63 -1.56 -14.22
N ARG A 226 -6.84 -2.74 -13.62
CA ARG A 226 -8.12 -3.44 -13.67
C ARG A 226 -9.23 -2.63 -13.00
N SER A 227 -8.98 -2.06 -11.83
CA SER A 227 -9.96 -1.26 -11.10
C SER A 227 -10.32 0.03 -11.83
N LEU A 228 -9.37 0.75 -12.45
CA LEU A 228 -9.64 1.99 -13.18
C LEU A 228 -10.41 1.77 -14.48
N LEU A 229 -10.06 0.71 -15.21
CA LEU A 229 -10.79 0.31 -16.41
C LEU A 229 -12.24 -0.05 -16.06
N LYS A 230 -12.45 -0.84 -15.00
CA LYS A 230 -13.81 -1.19 -14.52
C LYS A 230 -14.65 0.02 -14.12
N LEU A 231 -14.00 1.05 -13.61
CA LEU A 231 -14.65 2.28 -13.15
C LEU A 231 -14.79 3.33 -14.27
N ASN A 232 -14.35 3.01 -15.50
CA ASN A 232 -14.28 3.92 -16.64
C ASN A 232 -13.55 5.25 -16.33
N VAL A 233 -12.50 5.19 -15.51
CA VAL A 233 -11.71 6.37 -15.11
C VAL A 233 -10.55 6.59 -16.06
N ALA A 234 -9.71 5.56 -16.26
CA ALA A 234 -8.54 5.64 -17.12
C ALA A 234 -8.10 4.24 -17.59
N ASP A 235 -7.60 4.15 -18.83
CA ASP A 235 -6.92 2.97 -19.33
C ASP A 235 -5.40 3.12 -19.19
N CYS A 236 -4.82 2.39 -18.24
CA CYS A 236 -3.39 2.40 -17.96
C CYS A 236 -2.64 1.21 -18.59
N THR A 237 -3.31 0.40 -19.41
CA THR A 237 -2.76 -0.86 -19.96
C THR A 237 -1.51 -0.60 -20.79
N LYS A 238 -1.54 0.42 -21.66
CA LYS A 238 -0.38 0.82 -22.49
C LYS A 238 0.80 1.29 -21.65
N LEU A 239 0.55 1.99 -20.54
CA LEU A 239 1.59 2.45 -19.62
C LEU A 239 2.25 1.27 -18.89
N LEU A 240 1.47 0.26 -18.49
CA LEU A 240 2.00 -0.96 -17.90
C LEU A 240 2.82 -1.79 -18.89
N GLU A 241 2.37 -1.89 -20.14
CA GLU A 241 3.11 -2.54 -21.23
C GLU A 241 4.44 -1.81 -21.51
N TYR A 242 4.43 -0.47 -21.56
CA TYR A 242 5.63 0.35 -21.73
C TYR A 242 6.64 0.15 -20.59
N ASN A 243 6.16 0.02 -19.35
CA ASN A 243 7.02 -0.19 -18.19
C ASN A 243 7.71 -1.55 -18.16
N GLY A 244 7.40 -2.46 -19.10
CA GLY A 244 7.97 -3.81 -19.13
C GLY A 244 7.55 -4.67 -17.94
N ASN A 245 6.57 -4.22 -17.15
CA ASN A 245 6.13 -4.90 -15.93
C ASN A 245 5.28 -6.14 -16.22
N PHE A 246 4.82 -6.32 -17.46
CA PHE A 246 4.00 -7.47 -17.86
C PHE A 246 4.21 -7.87 -19.33
N PRO A 247 4.16 -9.18 -19.65
CA PRO A 247 3.71 -9.61 -20.96
C PRO A 247 2.23 -9.24 -21.08
N SER A 248 1.88 -8.47 -22.11
CA SER A 248 0.54 -7.96 -22.42
C SER A 248 -0.60 -8.86 -21.91
N LEU A 249 -1.40 -8.36 -20.96
CA LEU A 249 -2.56 -9.03 -20.37
C LEU A 249 -3.67 -9.31 -21.40
N PHE A 250 -3.55 -8.77 -22.62
CA PHE A 250 -4.48 -8.95 -23.74
C PHE A 250 -3.81 -9.48 -25.01
N ALA A 251 -2.52 -9.85 -24.99
CA ALA A 251 -1.93 -10.56 -26.10
C ALA A 251 -2.47 -12.00 -26.10
N ASN A 252 -3.50 -12.21 -26.91
CA ASN A 252 -3.69 -13.51 -27.54
C ASN A 252 -2.32 -14.05 -27.93
N LYS A 253 -2.11 -15.32 -27.58
CA LYS A 253 -0.93 -16.16 -27.84
C LYS A 253 -0.57 -16.15 -29.33
N ILE A 254 -0.08 -15.04 -29.84
CA ILE A 254 0.38 -14.84 -31.20
C ILE A 254 1.86 -14.54 -31.08
N ASN A 255 2.63 -15.42 -31.72
CA ASN A 255 4.07 -15.51 -31.71
C ASN A 255 4.74 -14.18 -32.12
N SER A 256 4.92 -13.23 -31.21
CA SER A 256 5.79 -12.08 -31.44
C SER A 256 7.17 -12.34 -30.83
N ARG A 257 8.04 -12.97 -31.63
CA ARG A 257 9.42 -13.31 -31.29
C ARG A 257 10.37 -12.10 -31.18
N ASN A 258 9.86 -10.85 -31.28
CA ASN A 258 10.70 -9.64 -31.36
C ASN A 258 10.38 -8.55 -30.33
N SER A 259 9.61 -8.81 -29.27
CA SER A 259 9.56 -7.86 -28.15
C SER A 259 10.84 -7.98 -27.31
N LYS A 260 11.74 -7.00 -27.44
CA LYS A 260 12.85 -6.83 -26.49
C LYS A 260 12.23 -6.72 -25.10
N LYS A 261 12.28 -7.79 -24.31
CA LYS A 261 11.97 -7.73 -22.88
C LYS A 261 12.88 -6.67 -22.29
N ILE A 262 12.34 -5.51 -21.93
CA ILE A 262 13.06 -4.52 -21.14
C ILE A 262 13.38 -5.24 -19.84
N SER A 263 14.64 -5.64 -19.67
CA SER A 263 15.10 -6.35 -18.49
C SER A 263 14.92 -5.44 -17.28
N GLN A 264 14.13 -5.88 -16.30
CA GLN A 264 13.97 -5.17 -15.03
C GLN A 264 15.34 -4.88 -14.41
N THR A 265 15.55 -3.59 -14.10
CA THR A 265 16.76 -3.13 -13.44
C THR A 265 16.86 -3.77 -12.05
N PRO A 266 18.08 -4.02 -11.52
CA PRO A 266 18.25 -4.53 -10.16
C PRO A 266 17.55 -3.66 -9.10
N LEU A 267 17.55 -2.35 -9.30
CA LEU A 267 16.87 -1.37 -8.43
C LEU A 267 15.35 -1.57 -8.39
N GLU A 268 14.70 -1.81 -9.54
CA GLU A 268 13.25 -2.09 -9.59
C GLU A 268 12.90 -3.36 -8.81
N ARG A 269 13.69 -4.43 -8.97
CA ARG A 269 13.50 -5.67 -8.21
C ARG A 269 13.66 -5.46 -6.71
N THR A 270 14.73 -4.79 -6.28
CA THR A 270 14.94 -4.49 -4.86
C THR A 270 13.81 -3.65 -4.28
N LEU A 271 13.30 -2.66 -5.02
CA LEU A 271 12.16 -1.86 -4.54
C LEU A 271 10.89 -2.69 -4.43
N GLN A 272 10.59 -3.54 -5.42
CA GLN A 272 9.40 -4.40 -5.40
C GLN A 272 9.46 -5.45 -4.26
N GLU A 273 10.62 -6.03 -4.01
CA GLU A 273 10.85 -6.96 -2.88
C GLU A 273 10.67 -6.28 -1.52
N VAL A 274 11.14 -5.03 -1.41
CA VAL A 274 11.11 -4.26 -0.17
C VAL A 274 9.72 -3.63 0.07
N LEU A 275 8.88 -3.49 -0.95
CA LEU A 275 7.50 -3.00 -0.86
C LEU A 275 6.50 -4.15 -0.59
N PHE A 276 6.70 -4.87 0.52
CA PHE A 276 5.79 -5.92 0.98
C PHE A 276 4.73 -5.40 1.97
N PHE A 277 3.53 -6.00 2.00
CA PHE A 277 2.48 -5.66 2.96
C PHE A 277 2.59 -6.53 4.24
N PRO A 278 2.84 -5.94 5.42
CA PRO A 278 3.10 -6.71 6.62
C PRO A 278 1.87 -7.44 7.18
N PHE A 279 0.67 -7.21 6.68
CA PHE A 279 -0.55 -7.89 7.14
C PHE A 279 -1.04 -8.97 6.16
N ASP A 280 -0.14 -9.55 5.37
CA ASP A 280 -0.43 -10.78 4.62
C ASP A 280 -0.70 -11.97 5.56
N PRO A 281 -1.51 -12.97 5.14
CA PRO A 281 -2.13 -13.95 6.03
C PRO A 281 -1.14 -14.55 7.05
N CYS A 282 -1.55 -14.55 8.32
CA CYS A 282 -0.72 -15.04 9.42
C CYS A 282 -0.38 -16.52 9.21
N PRO A 283 0.90 -16.92 9.27
CA PRO A 283 1.29 -18.32 9.10
C PRO A 283 0.95 -19.18 10.33
N LEU A 284 0.76 -18.56 11.49
CA LEU A 284 0.56 -19.25 12.77
C LEU A 284 -0.93 -19.57 12.99
N LYS A 285 -1.25 -20.85 13.26
CA LYS A 285 -2.61 -21.38 13.38
C LYS A 285 -3.33 -20.88 14.64
N ALA A 286 -2.67 -20.92 15.79
CA ALA A 286 -3.20 -20.50 17.08
C ALA A 286 -3.52 -19.00 17.07
N ALA A 287 -2.57 -18.18 16.58
CA ALA A 287 -2.80 -16.75 16.40
C ALA A 287 -3.96 -16.48 15.42
N TRP A 288 -4.04 -17.27 14.34
CA TRP A 288 -5.09 -17.12 13.33
C TRP A 288 -6.50 -17.30 13.89
N THR A 289 -6.70 -18.18 14.87
CA THR A 289 -8.00 -18.34 15.55
C THR A 289 -8.53 -17.02 16.13
N TYR A 290 -7.64 -16.20 16.71
CA TYR A 290 -8.02 -14.89 17.27
C TYR A 290 -8.22 -13.80 16.21
N ILE A 291 -7.55 -13.92 15.06
CA ILE A 291 -7.49 -12.87 14.03
C ILE A 291 -8.55 -13.07 12.95
N SER A 292 -8.83 -14.32 12.59
CA SER A 292 -9.67 -14.70 11.45
C SER A 292 -11.06 -14.03 11.43
N PRO A 293 -11.78 -13.84 12.56
CA PRO A 293 -13.10 -13.19 12.54
C PRO A 293 -13.04 -11.72 12.10
N TYR A 294 -11.87 -11.09 12.28
CA TYR A 294 -11.65 -9.67 12.01
C TYR A 294 -10.81 -9.41 10.74
N TYR A 295 -10.36 -10.46 10.07
CA TYR A 295 -9.45 -10.38 8.94
C TYR A 295 -10.14 -10.70 7.61
N ARG A 296 -9.88 -9.89 6.59
CA ARG A 296 -10.37 -10.06 5.22
C ARG A 296 -9.36 -10.86 4.39
N THR A 297 -9.80 -12.03 3.91
CA THR A 297 -8.97 -12.95 3.12
C THR A 297 -8.89 -12.52 1.66
N ASN A 298 -7.86 -12.97 0.92
CA ASN A 298 -7.73 -12.65 -0.52
C ASN A 298 -8.97 -13.13 -1.31
N ALA A 299 -9.49 -14.31 -0.98
CA ALA A 299 -10.69 -14.86 -1.61
C ALA A 299 -11.93 -13.97 -1.43
N GLU A 300 -12.10 -13.34 -0.25
CA GLU A 300 -13.18 -12.37 -0.03
C GLU A 300 -12.98 -11.09 -0.83
N LEU A 301 -11.74 -10.58 -0.89
CA LEU A 301 -11.40 -9.39 -1.67
C LEU A 301 -11.72 -9.63 -3.15
N GLU A 302 -11.34 -10.79 -3.70
CA GLU A 302 -11.63 -11.21 -5.07
C GLU A 302 -13.13 -11.45 -5.34
N LYS A 303 -13.87 -12.00 -4.37
CA LYS A 303 -15.33 -12.16 -4.48
C LYS A 303 -16.06 -10.82 -4.51
N GLU A 304 -15.68 -9.87 -3.67
CA GLU A 304 -16.24 -8.50 -3.71
C GLU A 304 -15.94 -7.80 -5.04
N LEU A 305 -14.74 -8.01 -5.57
CA LEU A 305 -14.31 -7.52 -6.89
C LEU A 305 -15.10 -8.11 -8.06
N SER A 306 -15.68 -9.31 -7.92
CA SER A 306 -16.42 -10.00 -8.98
C SER A 306 -17.94 -9.84 -8.87
N HIS A 307 -18.52 -9.86 -7.66
CA HIS A 307 -19.98 -9.79 -7.46
C HIS A 307 -20.57 -8.42 -7.80
N LYS A 308 -19.80 -7.34 -7.74
CA LYS A 308 -20.28 -5.98 -8.07
C LYS A 308 -20.06 -5.57 -9.53
N ASN A 309 -19.60 -6.49 -10.39
CA ASN A 309 -19.47 -6.29 -11.83
C ASN A 309 -20.80 -5.96 -12.55
N HIS A 310 -21.95 -6.01 -11.88
CA HIS A 310 -23.28 -5.78 -12.49
C HIS A 310 -24.04 -4.56 -11.95
N GLN A 311 -23.50 -3.79 -10.99
CA GLN A 311 -24.25 -2.71 -10.33
C GLN A 311 -23.54 -1.34 -10.27
N MET A 312 -22.40 -1.18 -10.93
CA MET A 312 -21.60 0.05 -10.81
C MET A 312 -21.87 0.99 -11.99
N SER A 313 -22.63 2.06 -11.74
CA SER A 313 -22.77 3.18 -12.67
C SER A 313 -21.42 3.93 -12.77
N PRO A 314 -21.07 4.49 -13.95
CA PRO A 314 -19.79 5.15 -14.16
C PRO A 314 -19.56 6.29 -13.16
N LEU A 315 -18.37 6.33 -12.55
CA LEU A 315 -17.98 7.30 -11.50
C LEU A 315 -17.84 8.74 -12.02
N TYR A 316 -17.87 8.95 -13.35
CA TYR A 316 -17.64 10.24 -13.98
C TYR A 316 -18.67 10.47 -15.09
N SER A 317 -19.57 11.45 -14.90
CA SER A 317 -20.38 12.01 -15.98
C SER A 317 -19.67 13.24 -16.57
N HIS A 318 -18.47 13.05 -17.07
CA HIS A 318 -17.82 14.03 -17.94
C HIS A 318 -17.30 13.32 -19.18
N ASN A 319 -17.47 13.98 -20.33
CA ASN A 319 -17.04 13.51 -21.64
C ASN A 319 -15.64 12.89 -21.56
N PRO A 320 -15.39 11.78 -22.30
CA PRO A 320 -14.14 11.04 -22.18
C PRO A 320 -12.96 11.99 -22.42
N PRO A 321 -12.06 12.21 -21.44
CA PRO A 321 -10.81 12.85 -21.75
C PRO A 321 -10.00 11.89 -22.63
N SER A 322 -9.44 12.46 -23.68
CA SER A 322 -8.53 11.89 -24.66
C SER A 322 -7.68 10.73 -24.12
N VAL A 323 -7.62 9.66 -24.91
CA VAL A 323 -6.58 8.63 -24.87
C VAL A 323 -5.25 9.27 -24.45
N ILE A 324 -4.63 8.76 -23.39
CA ILE A 324 -3.25 9.11 -23.04
C ILE A 324 -2.36 8.49 -24.12
N SER A 325 -2.37 9.12 -25.30
CA SER A 325 -1.52 8.82 -26.44
C SER A 325 -0.74 10.08 -26.74
N SER A 326 0.43 10.19 -26.12
CA SER A 326 1.52 10.97 -26.67
C SER A 326 2.82 10.27 -26.29
N PRO A 327 3.69 9.93 -27.25
CA PRO A 327 4.99 9.36 -26.97
C PRO A 327 5.86 10.44 -26.32
N ILE A 328 6.59 10.08 -25.27
CA ILE A 328 7.67 10.91 -24.75
C ILE A 328 8.82 10.80 -25.77
N SER A 329 8.90 11.74 -26.69
CA SER A 329 10.11 12.06 -27.43
C SER A 329 10.72 13.31 -26.82
N GLU A 330 11.95 13.18 -26.31
CA GLU A 330 12.83 14.31 -26.02
C GLU A 330 12.89 15.22 -27.25
N THR A 331 12.96 16.53 -27.04
CA THR A 331 12.96 17.63 -28.03
C THR A 331 11.59 18.16 -28.49
N SER A 332 11.13 19.20 -27.80
CA SER A 332 10.45 20.43 -28.29
C SER A 332 9.47 20.95 -27.23
N ILE A 333 9.77 22.15 -26.71
CA ILE A 333 8.93 22.88 -25.75
C ILE A 333 7.98 23.77 -26.56
N PRO A 334 6.66 23.60 -26.49
CA PRO A 334 5.73 24.66 -26.91
C PRO A 334 5.47 25.57 -25.72
N ASN A 335 5.76 26.86 -25.90
CA ASN A 335 5.36 27.94 -25.00
C ASN A 335 3.85 27.88 -24.74
N PHE A 336 3.45 27.73 -23.47
CA PHE A 336 2.07 27.94 -23.04
C PHE A 336 1.95 29.35 -22.46
N SER A 337 1.29 30.23 -23.21
CA SER A 337 0.81 31.54 -22.74
C SER A 337 -0.38 31.36 -21.78
N PRO A 338 -0.41 32.02 -20.61
CA PRO A 338 -1.54 31.95 -19.69
C PRO A 338 -2.80 32.61 -20.29
N ASN A 339 -3.95 31.96 -20.09
CA ASN A 339 -5.27 32.50 -20.40
C ASN A 339 -5.58 33.71 -19.46
N PRO A 340 -5.90 34.91 -19.97
CA PRO A 340 -5.92 36.15 -19.17
C PRO A 340 -7.12 36.33 -18.22
N ASN A 341 -8.02 35.35 -18.08
CA ASN A 341 -9.26 35.50 -17.29
C ASN A 341 -9.29 34.73 -15.96
N PHE A 342 -8.16 34.57 -15.28
CA PHE A 342 -8.14 34.07 -13.89
C PHE A 342 -7.58 35.12 -12.93
N SER A 343 -8.47 35.94 -12.37
CA SER A 343 -8.19 36.80 -11.22
C SER A 343 -8.25 35.98 -9.93
N PRO A 344 -7.18 35.94 -9.11
CA PRO A 344 -7.21 35.32 -7.78
C PRO A 344 -8.06 36.17 -6.82
N ASN A 345 -8.95 35.50 -6.09
CA ASN A 345 -9.77 36.09 -5.02
C ASN A 345 -8.85 36.57 -3.87
N PRO A 346 -8.86 37.85 -3.45
CA PRO A 346 -7.77 38.46 -2.69
C PRO A 346 -7.89 38.40 -1.15
N ASN A 347 -8.55 37.40 -0.56
CA ASN A 347 -8.79 37.38 0.90
C ASN A 347 -8.26 36.14 1.63
N PHE A 348 -6.96 35.87 1.53
CA PHE A 348 -6.25 35.08 2.56
C PHE A 348 -4.86 35.67 2.78
N SER A 349 -4.78 36.72 3.58
CA SER A 349 -3.57 37.17 4.24
C SER A 349 -3.36 36.34 5.53
N PRO A 350 -2.23 35.66 5.72
CA PRO A 350 -1.83 35.18 7.03
C PRO A 350 -1.12 36.33 7.75
N ASN A 351 -1.61 36.71 8.92
CA ASN A 351 -0.88 37.59 9.84
C ASN A 351 -0.36 36.78 11.04
N PRO A 352 0.65 37.31 11.73
CA PRO A 352 1.97 36.69 11.94
C PRO A 352 2.06 35.62 13.03
#